data_AF-A0A929GNW5-F1
#
_entry.id   AF-A0A929GNW5-F1
#
_cell.length_a   1.000
_cell.length_b   1.000
_cell.length_c   1.000
_cell.angle_alpha   90.00
_cell.angle_beta   90.00
_cell.angle_gamma   90.00
#
_symmetry.space_group_name_H-M   'P 1'
#
loop_
_entity.id
_entity.type
_entity.pdbx_description
1 polymer ?
#
loop_
_entity_poly.entity_id
_entity_poly.type
_entity_poly.pdbx_seq_one_letter_code
_entity_poly.pdbx_strand_id
1 'polypeptide(L)'
;MNNEEYDKITEFERNGKPKEAFDLLKKLCDEGHPMAMLELSMRYYSTEGYVHPVFKIEKDLKLSEELASKGKSKLEELSSLGDGEAMRMLAYTYFQHLSPYLEKSFEKAEMWLLKAFESGCFFAANDLSTFYVNSDLEKAKYWYAQADKHQCRVIYHKECEH
;
A
#
# COMPACT_ATOMS: atom_id res chain seq x y z
N MET A 1 7.32 -8.64 -7.04
CA MET A 1 7.06 -7.36 -7.75
C MET A 1 8.17 -6.35 -7.45
N ASN A 2 8.55 -5.43 -8.37
CA ASN A 2 9.49 -4.34 -8.05
C ASN A 2 8.70 -3.05 -7.75
N ASN A 3 8.81 -2.55 -6.51
CA ASN A 3 8.04 -1.40 -6.03
C ASN A 3 8.87 -0.11 -5.95
N GLU A 4 10.17 -0.16 -6.27
CA GLU A 4 11.05 1.02 -6.21
C GLU A 4 10.58 2.16 -7.11
N GLU A 5 9.96 1.86 -8.25
CA GLU A 5 9.38 2.89 -9.11
C GLU A 5 8.07 3.44 -8.54
N TYR A 6 7.27 2.60 -7.88
CA TYR A 6 6.02 3.03 -7.25
C TYR A 6 6.28 4.00 -6.10
N ASP A 7 7.32 3.75 -5.28
CA ASP A 7 7.67 4.60 -4.14
C ASP A 7 8.09 6.03 -4.56
N LYS A 8 8.57 6.21 -5.80
CA LYS A 8 8.92 7.54 -6.36
C LYS A 8 7.70 8.43 -6.58
N ILE A 9 6.49 7.88 -6.68
CA ILE A 9 5.26 8.67 -6.83
C ILE A 9 5.10 9.61 -5.64
N THR A 10 5.22 9.08 -4.42
CA THR A 10 5.12 9.89 -3.19
C THR A 10 6.25 10.93 -3.10
N GLU A 11 7.45 10.61 -3.59
CA GLU A 11 8.56 11.57 -3.65
C GLU A 11 8.24 12.74 -4.60
N PHE A 12 7.73 12.46 -5.80
CA PHE A 12 7.30 13.51 -6.72
C PHE A 12 6.21 14.40 -6.14
N GLU A 13 5.22 13.81 -5.45
CA GLU A 13 4.17 14.59 -4.78
C GLU A 13 4.71 15.49 -3.67
N ARG A 14 5.60 14.96 -2.81
CA ARG A 14 6.26 15.74 -1.74
C ARG A 14 7.11 16.87 -2.29
N ASN A 15 7.71 16.68 -3.47
CA ASN A 15 8.54 17.66 -4.15
C ASN A 15 7.71 18.64 -5.02
N GLY A 16 6.38 18.62 -4.93
CA GLY A 16 5.53 19.54 -5.69
C GLY A 16 5.53 19.28 -7.21
N LYS A 17 5.80 18.03 -7.63
CA LYS A 17 5.80 17.55 -9.01
C LYS A 17 4.63 16.60 -9.29
N PRO A 18 3.39 17.07 -9.15
CA PRO A 18 2.23 16.20 -9.23
C PRO A 18 1.93 15.61 -10.60
N LYS A 19 2.31 16.33 -11.66
CA LYS A 19 2.10 15.87 -13.03
C LYS A 19 3.01 14.67 -13.30
N GLU A 20 4.27 14.77 -12.91
CA GLU A 20 5.25 13.70 -13.01
C GLU A 20 4.83 12.48 -12.16
N ALA A 21 4.28 12.71 -10.96
CA ALA A 21 3.70 11.65 -10.15
C ALA A 21 2.55 10.93 -10.87
N PHE A 22 1.63 11.70 -11.47
CA PHE A 22 0.48 11.14 -12.21
C PHE A 22 0.90 10.40 -13.48
N ASP A 23 1.85 10.97 -14.26
CA ASP A 23 2.36 10.36 -15.48
C ASP A 23 3.08 9.02 -15.17
N LEU A 24 3.85 8.97 -14.08
CA LEU A 24 4.46 7.74 -13.59
C LEU A 24 3.41 6.72 -13.12
N LEU A 25 2.38 7.16 -12.40
CA LEU A 25 1.28 6.30 -11.97
C LEU A 25 0.56 5.69 -13.18
N LYS A 26 0.30 6.46 -14.23
CA LYS A 26 -0.29 5.97 -15.50
C LYS A 26 0.61 4.95 -16.17
N LYS A 27 1.91 5.24 -16.29
CA LYS A 27 2.91 4.31 -16.84
C LYS A 27 2.88 2.96 -16.10
N LEU A 28 2.96 2.98 -14.76
CA LEU A 28 2.97 1.76 -13.94
C LEU A 28 1.64 1.01 -14.03
N CYS A 29 0.51 1.71 -14.12
CA CYS A 29 -0.79 1.10 -14.37
C CYS A 29 -0.81 0.35 -15.71
N ASP A 30 -0.30 0.97 -16.79
CA ASP A 30 -0.23 0.36 -18.12
C ASP A 30 0.72 -0.85 -18.15
N GLU A 31 1.75 -0.86 -17.30
CA GLU A 31 2.67 -2.00 -17.08
C GLU A 31 2.07 -3.12 -16.22
N GLY A 32 0.86 -2.93 -15.68
CA GLY A 32 0.19 -3.96 -14.89
C GLY A 32 0.42 -3.87 -13.37
N HIS A 33 1.00 -2.78 -12.86
CA HIS A 33 1.31 -2.64 -11.44
C HIS A 33 0.01 -2.49 -10.61
N PRO A 34 -0.30 -3.43 -9.70
CA PRO A 34 -1.61 -3.47 -9.04
C PRO A 34 -1.87 -2.26 -8.14
N MET A 35 -0.88 -1.82 -7.37
CA MET A 35 -1.05 -0.64 -6.52
C MET A 35 -1.23 0.64 -7.33
N ALA A 36 -0.63 0.70 -8.53
CA ALA A 36 -0.83 1.84 -9.41
C ALA A 36 -2.27 1.86 -9.96
N MET A 37 -2.83 0.69 -10.28
CA MET A 37 -4.24 0.57 -10.66
C MET A 37 -5.18 1.04 -9.54
N LEU A 38 -4.93 0.58 -8.30
CA LEU A 38 -5.77 0.94 -7.14
C LEU A 38 -5.70 2.45 -6.83
N GLU A 39 -4.51 3.02 -6.81
CA GLU A 39 -4.36 4.44 -6.56
C GLU A 39 -4.93 5.30 -7.69
N LEU A 40 -4.75 4.88 -8.95
CA LEU A 40 -5.36 5.56 -10.08
C LEU A 40 -6.90 5.44 -10.06
N SER A 41 -7.43 4.31 -9.59
CA SER A 41 -8.86 4.17 -9.28
C SER A 41 -9.32 5.27 -8.32
N MET A 42 -8.64 5.47 -7.18
CA MET A 42 -8.99 6.56 -6.24
C MET A 42 -8.97 7.94 -6.91
N ARG A 43 -7.96 8.24 -7.72
CA ARG A 43 -7.84 9.52 -8.43
C ARG A 43 -9.00 9.77 -9.39
N TYR A 44 -9.46 8.74 -10.12
CA TYR A 44 -10.61 8.86 -11.01
C TYR A 44 -11.95 8.86 -10.27
N TYR A 45 -12.02 8.34 -9.05
CA TYR A 45 -13.23 8.38 -8.22
C TYR A 45 -13.47 9.74 -7.56
N SER A 46 -12.42 10.31 -6.97
CA SER A 46 -12.49 11.56 -6.22
C SER A 46 -11.44 12.58 -6.67
N THR A 47 -11.92 13.78 -7.00
CA THR A 47 -11.07 14.97 -7.15
C THR A 47 -10.84 15.69 -5.82
N GLU A 48 -11.58 15.32 -4.76
CA GLU A 48 -11.48 15.91 -3.41
C GLU A 48 -10.79 14.91 -2.47
N GLY A 49 -9.67 15.31 -1.86
CA GLY A 49 -8.98 14.49 -0.84
C GLY A 49 -7.46 14.37 -0.98
N TYR A 50 -6.86 14.80 -2.09
CA TYR A 50 -5.40 14.89 -2.19
C TYR A 50 -4.92 16.15 -1.46
N VAL A 51 -4.07 15.95 -0.44
CA VAL A 51 -3.55 16.98 0.50
C VAL A 51 -2.71 18.07 -0.19
N HIS A 52 -2.35 17.85 -1.45
CA HIS A 52 -1.60 18.81 -2.25
C HIS A 52 -2.48 19.36 -3.38
N PRO A 53 -2.29 20.64 -3.79
CA PRO A 53 -3.14 21.39 -4.73
C PRO A 53 -3.03 20.91 -6.20
N VAL A 54 -3.19 19.61 -6.40
CA VAL A 54 -2.57 18.85 -7.46
C VAL A 54 -3.56 18.54 -8.57
N PHE A 55 -3.18 18.92 -9.79
CA PHE A 55 -3.57 18.34 -11.08
C PHE A 55 -5.06 17.91 -11.17
N LYS A 56 -5.88 18.76 -11.78
CA LYS A 56 -7.31 18.47 -11.99
C LYS A 56 -7.47 17.27 -12.93
N ILE A 57 -7.86 16.14 -12.38
CA ILE A 57 -8.21 14.92 -13.11
C ILE A 57 -9.72 14.92 -13.35
N GLU A 58 -10.16 14.57 -14.55
CA GLU A 58 -11.58 14.38 -14.81
C GLU A 58 -12.06 13.08 -14.15
N LYS A 59 -13.18 13.18 -13.45
CA LYS A 59 -13.79 12.03 -12.77
C LYS A 59 -14.29 11.02 -13.80
N ASP A 60 -13.87 9.76 -13.68
CA ASP A 60 -14.34 8.63 -14.49
C ASP A 60 -14.62 7.43 -13.59
N LEU A 61 -15.89 7.30 -13.18
CA LEU A 61 -16.32 6.24 -12.27
C LEU A 61 -16.22 4.84 -12.87
N LYS A 62 -16.41 4.71 -14.19
CA LYS A 62 -16.37 3.41 -14.85
C LYS A 62 -14.94 2.89 -14.92
N LEU A 63 -14.01 3.75 -15.36
CA LEU A 63 -12.59 3.41 -15.36
C LEU A 63 -12.08 3.18 -13.94
N SER A 64 -12.54 3.99 -12.98
CA SER A 64 -12.18 3.85 -11.57
C SER A 64 -12.56 2.47 -11.01
N GLU A 65 -13.78 2.00 -11.25
CA GLU A 65 -14.23 0.68 -10.80
C GLU A 65 -13.47 -0.46 -11.52
N GLU A 66 -13.24 -0.32 -12.82
CA GLU A 66 -12.48 -1.30 -13.62
C GLU A 66 -11.05 -1.47 -13.09
N LEU A 67 -10.37 -0.36 -12.81
CA LEU A 67 -9.02 -0.36 -12.26
C LEU A 67 -8.97 -0.97 -10.86
N ALA A 68 -9.96 -0.68 -10.01
CA ALA A 68 -10.06 -1.29 -8.68
C ALA A 68 -10.15 -2.82 -8.77
N SER A 69 -11.03 -3.31 -9.65
CA SER A 69 -11.23 -4.74 -9.87
C SER A 69 -9.96 -5.42 -10.37
N LYS A 70 -9.30 -4.84 -11.39
CA LYS A 70 -8.05 -5.36 -11.95
C LYS A 70 -6.91 -5.37 -10.92
N GLY A 71 -6.71 -4.26 -10.20
CA GLY A 71 -5.65 -4.14 -9.21
C GLY A 71 -5.79 -5.18 -8.10
N LYS A 72 -7.02 -5.34 -7.56
CA LYS A 72 -7.30 -6.36 -6.54
C LYS A 72 -7.08 -7.78 -7.07
N SER A 73 -7.65 -8.11 -8.23
CA SER A 73 -7.52 -9.45 -8.82
C SER A 73 -6.05 -9.81 -9.06
N LYS A 74 -5.23 -8.84 -9.48
CA LYS A 74 -3.79 -9.05 -9.69
C LYS A 74 -3.04 -9.31 -8.37
N LEU A 75 -3.39 -8.60 -7.29
CA LEU A 75 -2.82 -8.88 -5.96
C LEU A 75 -3.21 -10.26 -5.47
N GLU A 76 -4.47 -10.67 -5.65
CA GLU A 76 -4.95 -12.01 -5.26
C GLU A 76 -4.23 -13.12 -6.05
N GLU A 77 -4.05 -12.94 -7.36
CA GLU A 77 -3.28 -13.85 -8.21
C GLU A 77 -1.84 -14.00 -7.68
N LEU A 78 -1.11 -12.89 -7.52
CA LEU A 78 0.29 -12.93 -7.06
C LEU A 78 0.42 -13.48 -5.63
N SER A 79 -0.52 -13.14 -4.75
CA SER A 79 -0.59 -13.68 -3.39
C SER A 79 -0.80 -15.20 -3.41
N SER A 80 -1.65 -15.71 -4.31
CA SER A 80 -1.86 -17.16 -4.46
C SER A 80 -0.63 -17.92 -4.98
N LEU A 81 0.27 -17.21 -5.68
CA LEU A 81 1.57 -17.73 -6.13
C LEU A 81 2.65 -17.65 -5.04
N GLY A 82 2.33 -17.14 -3.85
CA GLY A 82 3.28 -17.03 -2.73
C GLY A 82 4.13 -15.76 -2.74
N ASP A 83 3.80 -14.74 -3.55
CA ASP A 83 4.49 -13.45 -3.49
C ASP A 83 4.13 -12.73 -2.18
N GLY A 84 5.03 -12.78 -1.20
CA GLY A 84 4.83 -12.17 0.12
C GLY A 84 4.67 -10.65 0.06
N GLU A 85 5.24 -9.98 -0.94
CA GLU A 85 5.04 -8.54 -1.12
C GLU A 85 3.64 -8.24 -1.64
N ALA A 86 3.11 -9.07 -2.55
CA ALA A 86 1.72 -8.97 -2.98
C ALA A 86 0.74 -9.20 -1.81
N MET A 87 1.03 -10.15 -0.91
CA MET A 87 0.24 -10.35 0.31
C MET A 87 0.25 -9.13 1.22
N ARG A 88 1.43 -8.52 1.41
CA ARG A 88 1.60 -7.27 2.18
C ARG A 88 0.78 -6.14 1.59
N MET A 89 0.83 -5.97 0.27
CA MET A 89 0.03 -4.98 -0.45
C MET A 89 -1.47 -5.25 -0.38
N LEU A 90 -1.89 -6.52 -0.50
CA LEU A 90 -3.28 -6.92 -0.35
C LEU A 90 -3.81 -6.57 1.06
N ALA A 91 -3.00 -6.77 2.10
CA ALA A 91 -3.34 -6.31 3.45
C ALA A 91 -3.52 -4.79 3.53
N TYR A 92 -2.64 -4.03 2.88
CA TYR A 92 -2.76 -2.57 2.78
C TYR A 92 -4.11 -2.13 2.18
N THR A 93 -4.62 -2.85 1.17
CA THR A 93 -5.93 -2.53 0.57
C THR A 93 -7.09 -2.63 1.58
N TYR A 94 -7.03 -3.60 2.49
CA TYR A 94 -8.02 -3.81 3.54
C TYR A 94 -7.90 -2.81 4.70
N PHE A 95 -6.73 -2.18 4.87
CA PHE A 95 -6.43 -1.27 5.98
C PHE A 95 -6.62 0.22 5.62
N GLN A 96 -6.05 0.66 4.49
CA GLN A 96 -5.89 2.09 4.15
C GLN A 96 -6.94 2.67 3.19
N HIS A 97 -7.92 1.88 2.75
CA HIS A 97 -8.93 2.32 1.77
C HIS A 97 -8.33 2.90 0.48
N LEU A 98 -7.54 2.09 -0.23
CA LEU A 98 -6.88 2.45 -1.49
C LEU A 98 -7.83 2.52 -2.70
N SER A 99 -9.13 2.26 -2.51
CA SER A 99 -10.18 2.36 -3.53
C SER A 99 -11.53 2.36 -2.83
N PRO A 100 -12.54 3.13 -3.27
CA PRO A 100 -13.86 3.15 -2.62
C PRO A 100 -14.64 1.85 -2.86
N TYR A 101 -14.22 1.05 -3.86
CA TYR A 101 -14.86 -0.21 -4.24
C TYR A 101 -14.34 -1.40 -3.43
N LEU A 102 -13.34 -1.18 -2.57
CA LEU A 102 -12.74 -2.23 -1.76
C LEU A 102 -13.26 -2.17 -0.33
N GLU A 103 -13.62 -3.35 0.20
CA GLU A 103 -14.05 -3.49 1.58
C GLU A 103 -12.89 -3.24 2.55
N LYS A 104 -13.21 -2.66 3.72
CA LYS A 104 -12.28 -2.60 4.84
C LYS A 104 -12.46 -3.83 5.72
N SER A 105 -11.37 -4.45 6.13
CA SER A 105 -11.40 -5.44 7.20
C SER A 105 -10.04 -5.52 7.87
N PHE A 106 -10.00 -5.13 9.14
CA PHE A 106 -8.78 -5.23 9.95
C PHE A 106 -8.36 -6.69 10.12
N GLU A 107 -9.32 -7.61 10.24
CA GLU A 107 -9.06 -9.04 10.37
C GLU A 107 -8.40 -9.61 9.11
N LYS A 108 -8.88 -9.22 7.91
CA LYS A 108 -8.25 -9.64 6.65
C LYS A 108 -6.87 -9.00 6.47
N ALA A 109 -6.70 -7.73 6.86
CA ALA A 109 -5.41 -7.06 6.82
C ALA A 109 -4.38 -7.80 7.70
N GLU A 110 -4.73 -8.08 8.96
CA GLU A 110 -3.88 -8.84 9.89
C GLU A 110 -3.51 -10.21 9.32
N MET A 111 -4.51 -10.98 8.87
CA MET A 111 -4.30 -12.30 8.30
C MET A 111 -3.31 -12.28 7.13
N TRP A 112 -3.43 -11.31 6.21
CA TRP A 112 -2.54 -11.22 5.05
C TRP A 112 -1.13 -10.74 5.42
N LEU A 113 -0.99 -9.85 6.40
CA LEU A 113 0.33 -9.47 6.90
C LEU A 113 1.06 -10.63 7.57
N LEU A 114 0.34 -11.47 8.34
CA LEU A 114 0.91 -12.68 8.94
C LEU A 114 1.40 -13.64 7.84
N LYS A 115 0.57 -13.91 6.83
CA LYS A 115 0.95 -14.74 5.68
C LYS A 115 2.15 -14.17 4.90
N ALA A 116 2.20 -12.85 4.72
CA ALA A 116 3.32 -12.17 4.07
C ALA A 116 4.63 -12.43 4.81
N PHE A 117 4.62 -12.27 6.14
CA PHE A 117 5.78 -12.54 6.98
C PHE A 117 6.21 -14.01 6.92
N GLU A 118 5.27 -14.96 7.01
CA GLU A 118 5.53 -16.40 6.89
C GLU A 118 6.09 -16.78 5.51
N SER A 119 5.71 -16.03 4.46
CA SER A 119 6.22 -16.20 3.09
C SER A 119 7.58 -15.54 2.86
N GLY A 120 8.22 -15.00 3.91
CA GLY A 120 9.54 -14.39 3.86
C GLY A 120 9.55 -12.89 3.55
N CYS A 121 8.38 -12.25 3.42
CA CYS A 121 8.31 -10.79 3.35
C CYS A 121 8.38 -10.20 4.76
N PHE A 122 9.59 -10.12 5.31
CA PHE A 122 9.81 -9.65 6.68
C PHE A 122 9.45 -8.17 6.87
N PHE A 123 9.34 -7.37 5.80
CA PHE A 123 8.81 -6.00 5.89
C PHE A 123 7.41 -5.95 6.49
N ALA A 124 6.60 -7.01 6.33
CA ALA A 124 5.29 -7.13 6.96
C ALA A 124 5.33 -7.06 8.50
N ALA A 125 6.48 -7.32 9.14
CA ALA A 125 6.63 -7.13 10.58
C ALA A 125 6.54 -5.65 11.00
N ASN A 126 7.05 -4.72 10.18
CA ASN A 126 6.88 -3.28 10.45
C ASN A 126 5.41 -2.88 10.34
N ASP A 127 4.71 -3.44 9.36
CA ASP A 127 3.29 -3.17 9.12
C ASP A 127 2.43 -3.76 10.26
N LEU A 128 2.74 -4.97 10.74
CA LEU A 128 2.11 -5.58 11.92
C LEU A 128 2.39 -4.77 13.19
N SER A 129 3.63 -4.32 13.39
CA SER A 129 3.96 -3.45 14.52
C SER A 129 3.11 -2.18 14.52
N THR A 130 2.95 -1.54 13.35
CA THR A 130 2.12 -0.35 13.18
C THR A 130 0.64 -0.67 13.38
N PHE A 131 0.19 -1.81 12.87
CA PHE A 131 -1.19 -2.28 12.98
C PHE A 131 -1.64 -2.42 14.44
N TYR A 132 -0.78 -2.94 15.33
CA TYR A 132 -1.12 -3.13 16.74
C TYR A 132 -0.79 -1.96 17.67
N VAL A 133 -0.07 -0.93 17.21
CA VAL A 133 0.47 0.12 18.11
C VAL A 133 -0.59 0.78 18.99
N ASN A 134 -1.82 0.90 18.49
CA ASN A 134 -2.95 1.54 19.19
C ASN A 134 -3.90 0.54 19.87
N SER A 135 -3.74 -0.77 19.65
CA SER A 135 -4.68 -1.80 20.13
C SER A 135 -4.05 -2.84 21.05
N ASP A 136 -2.79 -3.22 20.82
CA ASP A 136 -2.04 -4.21 21.60
C ASP A 136 -0.54 -3.89 21.53
N LEU A 137 -0.05 -3.14 22.53
CA LEU A 137 1.34 -2.69 22.57
C LEU A 137 2.34 -3.84 22.69
N GLU A 138 1.96 -4.95 23.32
CA GLU A 138 2.86 -6.10 23.48
C GLU A 138 3.02 -6.85 22.16
N LYS A 139 1.94 -7.03 21.38
CA LYS A 139 2.05 -7.51 20.00
C LYS A 139 2.84 -6.55 19.12
N ALA A 140 2.64 -5.24 19.26
CA ALA A 140 3.39 -4.25 18.50
C ALA A 140 4.91 -4.40 18.74
N LYS A 141 5.34 -4.45 20.01
CA LYS A 141 6.75 -4.69 20.38
C LYS A 141 7.28 -6.03 19.89
N TYR A 142 6.47 -7.09 19.95
CA TYR A 142 6.85 -8.40 19.41
C TYR A 142 7.18 -8.33 17.92
N TRP A 143 6.30 -7.73 17.11
CA TRP A 143 6.52 -7.59 15.67
C TRP A 143 7.68 -6.65 15.35
N TYR A 144 7.85 -5.59 16.14
CA TYR A 144 9.02 -4.73 16.05
C TYR A 144 10.33 -5.51 16.23
N ALA A 145 10.39 -6.38 17.24
CA ALA A 145 11.55 -7.23 17.48
C ALA A 145 11.77 -8.26 16.34
N GLN A 146 10.70 -8.75 15.69
CA GLN A 146 10.84 -9.58 14.49
C GLN A 146 11.45 -8.79 13.33
N ALA A 147 11.07 -7.53 13.15
CA ALA A 147 11.65 -6.68 12.11
C ALA A 147 13.17 -6.47 12.31
N ASP A 148 13.59 -6.24 13.56
CA ASP A 148 15.02 -6.16 13.94
C ASP A 148 15.76 -7.47 13.65
N LYS A 149 15.20 -8.60 14.09
CA LYS A 149 15.80 -9.93 13.91
C LYS A 149 16.06 -10.26 12.44
N HIS A 150 15.19 -9.81 11.56
CA HIS A 150 15.28 -10.03 10.11
C HIS A 150 15.91 -8.86 9.35
N GLN A 151 16.51 -7.88 10.06
CA GLN A 151 17.21 -6.73 9.49
C GLN A 151 16.36 -5.90 8.50
N CYS A 152 15.04 -5.93 8.67
CA CYS A 152 14.08 -5.22 7.82
C CYS A 152 13.40 -4.05 8.57
N ARG A 153 13.92 -3.66 9.73
CA ARG A 153 13.39 -2.55 10.52
C ARG A 153 13.47 -1.24 9.75
N VAL A 154 12.33 -0.57 9.63
CA VAL A 154 12.26 0.81 9.16
C VAL A 154 12.33 1.71 10.39
N ILE A 155 13.46 2.40 10.56
CA ILE A 155 13.61 3.41 11.60
C ILE A 155 12.91 4.67 11.10
N TYR A 156 11.68 4.90 11.55
CA TYR A 156 11.09 6.22 11.43
C TYR A 156 11.91 7.15 12.33
N HIS A 157 12.72 8.04 11.75
CA HIS A 157 13.37 9.11 12.50
C HIS A 157 12.31 10.05 13.08
N LYS A 158 11.76 9.66 14.22
CA LYS A 158 11.06 10.49 15.18
C LYS A 158 11.30 9.88 16.55
N GLU A 159 12.35 10.37 17.19
CA GLU A 159 12.50 10.49 18.65
C GLU A 159 11.73 9.45 19.47
N CYS A 160 12.22 8.21 19.47
CA CYS A 160 11.98 7.27 20.56
C CYS A 160 13.34 6.72 21.01
N GLU A 161 14.25 7.65 21.29
CA GLU A 161 15.21 7.43 22.37
C GLU A 161 14.58 8.02 23.63
N HIS A 162 14.81 7.35 24.76
CA HIS A 162 14.40 7.61 26.15
C HIS A 162 13.28 6.69 26.66
#